data_AF-A0A0A9ADR5-F1
#
_entry.id   AF-A0A0A9ADR5-F1
#
_cell.length_a   1.000
_cell.length_b   1.000
_cell.length_c   1.000
_cell.angle_alpha   90.00
_cell.angle_beta   90.00
_cell.angle_gamma   90.00
#
_symmetry.space_group_name_H-M   'P 1'
#
loop_
_entity.id
_entity.type
_entity.pdbx_description
1 polymer ?
#
loop_
_entity_poly.entity_id
_entity_poly.type
_entity_poly.pdbx_seq_one_letter_code
_entity_poly.pdbx_strand_id
1 'polypeptide(L)' 'MSTSLYQTTNPRGTFAYMDPTTGELTVRSDIYSLGIVILQLVTGKSALGIGRAVEDALER' A
#
# COMPACT_ATOMS: atom_id res chain seq x y z
N MET A 1 7.80 20.61 24.59
CA MET A 1 7.60 20.72 23.13
C MET A 1 7.53 19.32 22.58
N SER A 2 6.33 18.84 22.22
CA SER A 2 6.17 17.52 21.59
C SER A 2 6.41 17.71 20.09
N THR A 3 7.60 17.35 19.61
CA THR A 3 7.89 17.35 18.17
C THR A 3 7.12 16.21 17.55
N SER A 4 5.97 16.53 16.96
CA SER A 4 5.22 15.58 16.14
C SER A 4 6.13 15.16 15.00
N LEU A 5 6.48 13.86 14.95
CA LEU A 5 7.46 13.31 14.02
C LEU A 5 6.81 13.07 12.65
N TYR A 6 6.28 14.12 12.01
CA TYR A 6 5.92 14.05 10.59
C TYR A 6 7.20 14.12 9.77
N GLN A 7 7.93 13.01 9.69
CA GLN A 7 8.97 12.88 8.69
C GLN A 7 8.29 12.76 7.33
N THR A 8 8.28 13.84 6.56
CA THR A 8 7.93 13.82 5.13
C THR A 8 9.08 13.15 4.37
N THR A 9 9.25 11.85 4.57
CA THR A 9 10.15 11.03 3.75
C THR A 9 9.51 10.85 2.38
N ASN A 10 10.19 11.30 1.32
CA ASN A 10 9.76 11.00 -0.03
C ASN A 10 9.61 9.47 -0.18
N PRO A 11 8.40 8.93 -0.42
CA PRO A 11 8.17 7.51 -0.33
C PRO A 11 8.98 6.80 -1.43
N ARG A 12 10.00 6.04 -1.01
CA ARG A 12 10.79 5.17 -1.89
C ARG A 12 10.21 3.75 -1.85
N GLY A 13 8.99 3.59 -2.34
CA GLY A 13 8.30 2.31 -2.45
C GLY A 13 8.20 1.82 -3.90
N THR A 14 8.03 0.51 -4.09
CA THR A 14 7.56 -0.02 -5.38
C THR A 14 6.08 0.32 -5.53
N PHE A 15 5.69 0.96 -6.65
CA PHE A 15 4.33 1.47 -6.91
C PHE A 15 3.20 0.49 -6.54
N ALA A 16 3.43 -0.82 -6.67
CA ALA A 16 2.44 -1.86 -6.35
C ALA A 16 1.98 -1.89 -4.87
N TYR A 17 2.77 -1.37 -3.92
CA TYR A 17 2.45 -1.41 -2.49
C TYR A 17 2.07 -0.04 -1.92
N MET A 18 2.10 1.01 -2.74
CA MET A 18 1.82 2.36 -2.29
C MET A 18 0.31 2.58 -2.19
N ASP A 19 -0.15 3.11 -1.06
CA ASP A 19 -1.56 3.51 -0.91
C ASP A 19 -1.88 4.62 -1.93
N PRO A 20 -2.82 4.41 -2.86
CA PRO A 20 -3.18 5.38 -3.88
C PRO A 20 -3.91 6.61 -3.31
N THR A 21 -4.38 6.54 -2.06
CA THR A 21 -5.25 7.55 -1.46
C THR A 21 -4.50 8.75 -0.92
N THR A 22 -3.36 8.53 -0.26
CA THR A 22 -2.61 9.62 0.40
C THR A 22 -1.19 9.75 -0.16
N GLY A 23 -0.57 8.66 -0.61
CA GLY A 23 0.86 8.66 -0.94
C GLY A 23 1.76 9.05 0.24
N GLU A 24 1.21 9.14 1.46
CA GLU A 24 1.92 9.52 2.68
C GLU A 24 2.20 8.27 3.51
N LEU A 25 3.39 8.23 4.14
CA LEU A 25 3.75 7.19 5.11
C LEU A 25 2.92 7.37 6.39
N THR A 26 1.85 6.60 6.47
CA THR A 26 0.89 6.59 7.57
C THR A 26 0.62 5.15 8.00
N VAL A 27 0.05 4.95 9.19
CA VAL A 27 -0.38 3.61 9.63
C VAL A 27 -1.35 2.97 8.62
N ARG A 28 -2.15 3.79 7.92
CA ARG A 28 -3.07 3.31 6.88
C ARG A 28 -2.31 2.80 5.65
N SER A 29 -1.25 3.48 5.21
CA SER A 29 -0.43 3.01 4.09
C SER A 29 0.30 1.71 4.41
N ASP A 30 0.71 1.53 5.67
CA ASP A 30 1.34 0.28 6.13
C ASP A 30 0.34 -0.89 6.09
N ILE A 31 -0.91 -0.67 6.51
CA ILE A 31 -1.98 -1.68 6.41
C ILE A 31 -2.25 -2.04 4.95
N TYR A 32 -2.33 -1.05 4.06
CA TYR A 32 -2.52 -1.28 2.64
C TYR A 32 -1.40 -2.14 2.04
N SER A 33 -0.14 -1.74 2.26
CA SER A 33 1.02 -2.47 1.74
C SER A 33 1.11 -3.90 2.28
N LEU A 34 0.80 -4.11 3.57
CA LEU A 34 0.69 -5.44 4.17
C LEU A 34 -0.39 -6.29 3.48
N GLY A 35 -1.54 -5.71 3.17
CA GLY A 35 -2.61 -6.39 2.43
C GLY A 35 -2.14 -6.90 1.07
N ILE A 36 -1.43 -6.07 0.30
CA ILE A 36 -0.87 -6.48 -0.99
C ILE A 36 0.19 -7.59 -0.83
N VAL A 37 1.04 -7.53 0.19
CA VAL A 37 2.04 -8.57 0.49
C VAL A 37 1.35 -9.91 0.82
N ILE A 38 0.33 -9.90 1.68
CA ILE A 38 -0.43 -11.11 2.02
C ILE A 38 -1.06 -11.71 0.76
N LEU A 39 -1.71 -10.88 -0.06
CA LEU A 39 -2.32 -11.32 -1.32
C LEU A 39 -1.28 -11.90 -2.28
N GLN A 40 -0.10 -11.30 -2.38
CA GLN A 40 0.99 -11.83 -3.18
C GLN A 40 1.43 -13.22 -2.68
N LEU A 41 1.59 -13.40 -1.37
CA LEU A 41 2.00 -14.67 -0.78
C LEU A 41 0.98 -15.78 -1.03
N VAL A 42 -0.32 -15.50 -0.87
CA VAL A 42 -1.37 -16.53 -1.02
C VAL A 42 -1.70 -16.83 -2.48
N THR A 43 -1.53 -15.86 -3.39
CA THR A 43 -1.83 -16.05 -4.83
C THR A 43 -0.63 -16.48 -5.65
N GLY A 44 0.60 -16.24 -5.17
CA GLY A 44 1.83 -16.40 -5.95
C GLY A 44 1.95 -15.45 -7.15
N LYS A 45 1.09 -14.42 -7.24
CA LYS A 45 1.06 -13.47 -8.36
C LYS A 45 1.94 -12.23 -8.10
N SER A 46 2.34 -11.57 -9.19
CA SER A 46 3.05 -10.28 -9.09
C SER A 46 2.18 -9.21 -8.46
N ALA A 47 2.73 -8.45 -7.50
CA ALA A 47 2.05 -7.39 -6.77
C ALA A 47 1.45 -6.31 -7.69
N LEU A 48 2.08 -6.04 -8.84
CA LEU A 48 1.62 -5.00 -9.79
C LEU A 48 0.20 -5.26 -10.32
N GLY A 49 -0.24 -6.53 -10.37
CA GLY A 49 -1.58 -6.91 -10.84
C GLY A 49 -2.60 -7.15 -9.73
N ILE A 50 -2.17 -7.17 -8.47
CA ILE A 50 -3.03 -7.50 -7.33
C ILE A 50 -3.94 -6.33 -6.99
N GLY A 51 -3.40 -5.10 -6.93
CA GLY A 51 -4.20 -3.91 -6.63
C GLY A 51 -5.39 -3.77 -7.58
N ARG A 52 -5.13 -3.88 -8.89
CA ARG A 52 -6.18 -3.83 -9.91
C ARG A 52 -7.20 -4.96 -9.78
N ALA A 53 -6.75 -6.18 -9.53
CA ALA A 53 -7.64 -7.33 -9.36
C ALA A 53 -8.54 -7.20 -8.12
N VAL A 54 -8.06 -6.56 -7.06
CA VAL A 54 -8.86 -6.25 -5.87
C VAL A 54 -9.87 -5.15 -6.16
N GLU A 55 -9.47 -4.07 -6.83
CA GLU A 55 -10.39 -3.00 -7.26
C GLU A 55 -11.52 -3.55 -8.14
N ASP A 56 -11.18 -4.29 -9.19
CA ASP A 56 -12.16 -4.91 -10.10
C ASP A 56 -13.10 -5.90 -9.37
N ALA A 57 -12.64 -6.51 -8.27
CA ALA A 57 -13.45 -7.41 -7.46
C ALA A 57 -14.35 -6.67 -6.45
N LEU A 58 -13.97 -5.48 -5.99
CA LEU A 58 -14.75 -4.64 -5.08
C LEU A 58 -15.82 -3.83 -5.81
N GLU A 59 -15.63 -3.55 -7.10
CA GLU A 59 -16.62 -2.87 -7.97
C GLU A 59 -17.73 -3.81 -8.49
N ARG A 60 -17.76 -5.06 -8.03
CA ARG A 60 -18.75 -6.10 -8.39
C ARG A 60 -19.59 -6.53 -7.20
#